data_AF-A0A397AT74-F1
#
_entry.id   AF-A0A397AT74-F1
#
_cell.length_a   1.000
_cell.length_b   1.000
_cell.length_c   1.000
_cell.angle_alpha   90.00
_cell.angle_beta   90.00
_cell.angle_gamma   90.00
#
_symmetry.space_group_name_H-M   'P 1'
#
loop_
_entity.id
_entity.type
_entity.pdbx_description
1 polymer ?
#
loop_
_entity_poly.entity_id
_entity_poly.type
_entity_poly.pdbx_seq_one_letter_code
_entity_poly.pdbx_strand_id
1 'polypeptide(L)'
;MREYQKYLGQINALQCNGSRPFAMPVSACMDPFSKRRIALFDFNRDHHSITNDEWVAWFNSTQRLRKTLNVLKQRLQRAIRFDTRILGAYYNKRRSNVTFKKGDQVLLATRNLL
;
A
#
# COMPACT_ATOMS: atom_id res chain seq x y z
N MET A 1 0.54 14.81 -4.69
CA MET A 1 -0.14 16.09 -4.41
C MET A 1 0.77 17.27 -4.21
N ARG A 2 1.83 17.23 -3.39
CA ARG A 2 2.66 18.43 -3.15
C ARG A 2 3.18 19.07 -4.44
N GLU A 3 3.70 18.26 -5.37
CA GLU A 3 4.15 18.76 -6.68
C GLU A 3 3.00 19.28 -7.55
N TYR A 4 1.84 18.61 -7.54
CA TYR A 4 0.64 19.07 -8.26
C TYR A 4 0.10 20.40 -7.69
N GLN A 5 0.10 20.57 -6.38
CA GLN A 5 -0.26 21.83 -5.71
C GLN A 5 0.73 22.95 -6.04
N LYS A 6 2.03 22.63 -6.12
CA LYS A 6 3.06 23.58 -6.54
C LYS A 6 2.86 24.00 -8.00
N TYR A 7 2.58 23.04 -8.90
CA TYR A 7 2.20 23.31 -10.28
C TYR A 7 0.97 24.21 -10.37
N LEU A 8 -0.09 23.92 -9.62
CA LEU A 8 -1.28 24.77 -9.57
C LEU A 8 -0.95 26.19 -9.08
N GLY A 9 -0.09 26.31 -8.07
CA GLY A 9 0.38 27.61 -7.59
C GLY A 9 1.13 28.40 -8.67
N GLN A 10 1.96 27.73 -9.46
CA GLN A 10 2.65 28.34 -10.60
C GLN A 10 1.68 28.76 -11.71
N ILE A 11 0.73 27.89 -12.09
CA ILE A 11 -0.29 28.19 -13.09
C ILE A 11 -1.17 29.37 -12.67
N ASN A 12 -1.57 29.40 -11.40
CA ASN A 12 -2.37 30.50 -10.85
C ASN A 12 -1.59 31.82 -10.82
N ALA A 13 -0.28 31.79 -10.56
CA ALA A 13 0.57 32.98 -10.59
C ALA A 13 0.77 33.55 -12.02
N LEU A 14 0.57 32.73 -13.05
CA LEU A 14 0.64 33.14 -14.46
C LEU A 14 -0.70 33.69 -15.01
N GLN A 15 -1.75 33.74 -14.18
CA GLN A 15 -3.03 34.32 -14.59
C GLN A 15 -2.94 35.85 -14.66
N CYS A 16 -3.27 36.42 -15.81
CA CYS A 16 -3.39 37.86 -16.02
C CYS A 16 -4.77 38.20 -16.59
N ASN A 17 -5.13 39.49 -16.56
CA ASN A 17 -6.39 39.98 -17.12
C ASN A 17 -6.45 39.64 -18.62
N GLY A 18 -7.20 38.59 -18.97
CA GLY A 18 -7.34 38.09 -20.35
C GLY A 18 -6.62 36.77 -20.66
N SER A 19 -5.74 36.26 -19.78
CA SER A 19 -5.07 34.97 -19.96
C SER A 19 -5.25 34.07 -18.73
N ARG A 20 -5.90 32.92 -18.94
CA ARG A 20 -5.97 31.84 -17.96
C ARG A 20 -5.25 30.62 -18.52
N PRO A 21 -4.02 30.33 -18.06
CA PRO A 21 -3.31 29.13 -18.47
C PRO A 21 -4.11 27.88 -18.12
N PHE A 22 -4.08 26.88 -19.01
CA PHE A 22 -4.76 25.62 -18.79
C PHE A 22 -4.13 24.84 -17.62
N ALA A 23 -4.95 24.51 -16.62
CA ALA A 23 -4.54 23.64 -15.52
C ALA A 23 -4.85 22.18 -15.87
N MET A 24 -3.82 21.34 -15.91
CA MET A 24 -3.99 19.91 -16.17
C MET A 24 -4.82 19.24 -15.05
N PRO A 25 -5.90 18.52 -15.35
CA PRO A 25 -6.73 17.87 -14.34
C PRO A 25 -5.99 16.68 -13.71
N VAL A 26 -6.30 16.37 -12.45
CA VAL A 26 -5.67 15.27 -11.68
C VAL A 26 -5.85 13.93 -12.37
N SER A 27 -7.01 13.72 -13.02
CA SER A 27 -7.31 12.49 -13.76
C SER A 27 -6.41 12.27 -14.98
N ALA A 28 -5.85 13.33 -15.57
CA ALA A 28 -4.90 13.24 -16.68
C ALA A 28 -3.49 12.86 -16.22
N CYS A 29 -3.18 13.05 -14.94
CA CYS A 29 -1.90 12.62 -14.35
C CYS A 29 -1.88 11.14 -13.95
N MET A 30 -3.00 10.42 -14.10
CA MET A 30 -3.12 9.00 -13.75
C MET A 30 -2.98 8.12 -14.98
N ASP A 31 -2.42 6.93 -14.79
CA ASP A 31 -2.45 5.89 -15.81
C ASP A 31 -3.92 5.51 -16.13
N PRO A 32 -4.28 5.33 -17.42
CA PRO A 32 -5.65 5.00 -17.83
C PRO A 32 -6.24 3.78 -17.12
N PHE A 33 -5.43 2.76 -16.84
CA PHE A 33 -5.88 1.54 -16.17
C PHE A 33 -6.23 1.81 -14.70
N SER A 34 -5.34 2.47 -13.96
CA SER A 34 -5.59 2.89 -12.58
C SER A 34 -6.80 3.80 -12.48
N LYS A 35 -6.94 4.77 -13.39
CA LYS A 35 -8.09 5.67 -13.44
C LYS A 35 -9.41 4.89 -13.58
N ARG A 36 -9.49 3.92 -14.50
CA ARG A 36 -10.68 3.08 -14.67
C ARG A 36 -10.95 2.21 -13.44
N ARG A 37 -9.91 1.63 -12.84
CA ARG A 37 -10.04 0.82 -11.62
C ARG A 37 -10.55 1.65 -10.44
N ILE A 38 -9.99 2.83 -10.22
CA ILE A 38 -10.43 3.73 -9.14
C ILE A 38 -11.88 4.17 -9.37
N ALA A 39 -12.24 4.56 -10.60
CA ALA A 39 -13.61 4.92 -10.94
C ALA A 39 -14.62 3.80 -10.63
N LEU A 40 -14.26 2.56 -10.95
CA LEU A 40 -15.11 1.41 -10.67
C LEU A 40 -15.16 1.06 -9.17
N PHE A 41 -14.02 0.98 -8.49
CA PHE A 41 -13.97 0.46 -7.12
C PHE A 41 -14.30 1.49 -6.06
N ASP A 42 -13.89 2.75 -6.23
CA ASP A 42 -14.07 3.78 -5.20
C ASP A 42 -15.27 4.68 -5.48
N PHE A 43 -15.60 4.92 -6.76
CA PHE A 43 -16.72 5.78 -7.14
C PHE A 43 -17.94 5.01 -7.65
N ASN A 44 -17.79 3.72 -7.99
CA ASN A 44 -18.83 2.88 -8.58
C ASN A 44 -19.51 3.52 -9.80
N ARG A 45 -18.72 4.22 -10.63
CA ARG A 45 -19.18 4.99 -11.79
C ARG A 45 -18.19 4.86 -12.94
N ASP A 46 -18.61 5.25 -14.15
CA ASP A 46 -17.67 5.36 -15.26
C ASP A 46 -16.69 6.53 -15.06
N HIS A 47 -15.45 6.30 -15.46
CA HIS A 47 -14.36 7.26 -15.31
C HIS A 47 -14.55 8.58 -16.07
N HIS A 48 -15.38 8.62 -17.11
CA HIS A 48 -15.72 9.87 -17.82
C HIS A 48 -16.74 10.72 -17.07
N SER A 49 -17.53 10.11 -16.17
CA SER A 49 -18.55 10.83 -15.39
C SER A 49 -18.03 11.51 -14.14
N ILE A 50 -16.78 11.26 -13.76
CA ILE A 50 -16.16 11.79 -12.53
C ILE A 50 -15.50 13.13 -12.82
N THR A 51 -15.92 14.15 -12.09
CA THR A 51 -15.39 15.52 -12.21
C THR A 51 -13.99 15.65 -11.63
N ASN A 52 -13.24 16.66 -12.07
CA ASN A 52 -11.89 16.90 -11.54
C ASN A 52 -11.89 17.19 -10.03
N ASP A 53 -12.93 17.85 -9.51
CA ASP A 53 -13.05 18.14 -8.08
C ASP A 53 -13.26 16.87 -7.25
N GLU A 54 -14.06 15.93 -7.75
CA GLU A 54 -14.21 14.60 -7.14
C GLU A 54 -12.88 13.83 -7.14
N TRP A 55 -12.12 13.90 -8.24
CA TRP A 55 -10.77 13.33 -8.30
C TRP A 55 -9.81 13.95 -7.27
N VAL A 56 -9.85 15.28 -7.11
CA VAL A 56 -9.05 16.00 -6.11
C VAL A 56 -9.45 15.59 -4.69
N ALA A 57 -10.76 15.52 -4.40
CA ALA A 57 -11.28 15.13 -3.10
C ALA A 57 -10.87 13.69 -2.72
N TRP A 58 -11.02 12.75 -3.65
CA TRP A 58 -10.59 11.36 -3.47
C TRP A 58 -9.07 11.23 -3.27
N PHE A 59 -8.28 11.98 -4.02
CA PHE A 59 -6.83 11.92 -3.87
C PHE A 59 -6.39 12.43 -2.48
N ASN A 60 -7.01 13.50 -1.99
CA ASN A 60 -6.71 14.05 -0.68
C ASN A 60 -7.11 13.11 0.46
N SER A 61 -8.26 12.43 0.35
CA SER A 61 -8.71 11.46 1.35
C SER A 61 -7.82 10.22 1.39
N THR A 62 -7.43 9.68 0.23
CA THR A 62 -6.55 8.51 0.13
C THR A 62 -5.13 8.79 0.58
N GLN A 63 -4.60 10.01 0.37
CA GLN A 63 -3.29 10.39 0.93
C GLN A 63 -3.25 10.29 2.45
N ARG A 64 -4.33 10.71 3.12
CA ARG A 64 -4.44 10.62 4.58
C ARG A 64 -4.46 9.16 5.03
N LEU A 65 -5.25 8.32 4.36
CA LEU A 65 -5.33 6.88 4.63
C LEU A 65 -3.98 6.17 4.42
N ARG A 66 -3.24 6.48 3.34
CA ARG A 66 -1.92 5.89 3.06
C ARG A 66 -0.90 6.21 4.15
N LYS A 67 -0.89 7.44 4.67
CA LYS A 67 -0.01 7.82 5.79
C LYS A 67 -0.33 7.01 7.04
N THR A 68 -1.61 6.89 7.39
CA THR A 68 -2.05 6.08 8.54
C THR A 68 -1.69 4.61 8.37
N LEU A 69 -1.91 4.04 7.18
CA LEU A 69 -1.54 2.66 6.88
C LEU A 69 -0.04 2.41 7.05
N ASN A 70 0.81 3.33 6.59
CA ASN A 70 2.26 3.19 6.74
C ASN A 70 2.69 3.22 8.22
N VAL A 71 2.10 4.11 9.03
CA VAL A 71 2.34 4.15 10.48
C VAL A 71 1.91 2.85 11.14
N LEU A 72 0.72 2.33 10.78
CA LEU A 72 0.22 1.06 11.30
C LEU A 72 1.13 -0.11 10.90
N LYS A 73 1.54 -0.20 9.63
CA LYS A 73 2.50 -1.22 9.16
C LYS A 73 3.82 -1.15 9.92
N GLN A 74 4.36 0.04 10.16
CA GLN A 74 5.62 0.21 10.90
C GLN A 74 5.47 -0.18 12.38
N ARG A 75 4.34 0.16 13.01
CA ARG A 75 4.03 -0.28 14.39
C ARG A 75 3.90 -1.79 14.46
N LEU A 76 3.21 -2.40 13.50
CA LEU A 76 3.02 -3.84 13.43
C LEU A 76 4.36 -4.57 13.22
N GLN A 77 5.22 -4.09 12.32
CA GLN A 77 6.57 -4.63 12.12
C GLN A 77 7.46 -4.52 13.37
N ARG A 78 7.32 -3.44 14.16
CA ARG A 78 8.04 -3.30 15.43
C ARG A 78 7.49 -4.23 16.52
N ALA A 79 6.17 -4.44 16.55
CA ALA A 79 5.51 -5.33 17.50
C ALA A 79 5.77 -6.81 17.17
N ILE A 80 5.81 -7.17 15.88
CA ILE A 80 6.16 -8.51 15.38
C ILE A 80 7.69 -8.58 15.19
N ARG A 81 8.48 -8.22 16.21
CA ARG A 81 9.81 -8.81 16.34
C ARG A 81 9.57 -10.22 16.86
N PHE A 82 9.53 -11.18 15.94
CA PHE A 82 9.48 -12.60 16.30
C PHE A 82 10.47 -12.87 17.43
N ASP A 83 9.96 -13.44 18.52
CA ASP A 83 10.79 -13.83 19.65
C ASP A 83 11.64 -15.03 19.22
N THR A 84 12.77 -14.75 18.59
CA THR A 84 13.74 -15.73 18.07
C THR A 84 14.30 -16.64 19.16
N ARG A 85 14.03 -16.34 20.44
CA ARG A 85 14.30 -17.22 21.58
C ARG A 85 13.51 -18.54 21.52
N ILE A 86 12.27 -18.52 21.01
CA ILE A 86 11.43 -19.72 20.93
C ILE A 86 11.98 -20.71 19.87
N LEU A 87 12.44 -20.19 18.73
CA LEU A 87 13.11 -20.99 17.69
C LEU A 87 14.46 -21.54 18.20
N GLY A 88 15.27 -20.73 18.89
CA GLY A 88 16.55 -21.18 19.46
C GLY A 88 16.38 -22.31 20.49
N ALA A 89 15.34 -22.27 21.32
CA ALA A 89 15.04 -23.32 22.29
C ALA A 89 14.62 -24.65 21.61
N TYR A 90 13.85 -24.58 20.52
CA TYR A 90 13.44 -25.75 19.74
C TYR A 90 14.60 -26.40 18.98
N TYR A 91 15.52 -25.61 18.41
CA TYR A 91 16.71 -26.12 17.74
C TYR A 91 17.72 -26.73 18.73
N ASN A 92 17.94 -26.11 19.89
CA ASN A 92 18.86 -26.65 20.90
C ASN A 92 18.36 -27.96 21.51
N LYS A 93 17.05 -28.15 21.66
CA LYS A 93 16.46 -29.41 22.14
C LYS A 93 16.59 -30.57 21.16
N ARG A 94 16.68 -30.30 19.85
CA ARG A 94 16.99 -31.32 18.83
C ARG A 94 18.47 -31.69 18.75
N ARG A 95 19.37 -30.85 19.29
CA ARG A 95 20.82 -31.11 19.29
C ARG A 95 21.28 -31.95 20.48
N SER A 96 20.46 -32.08 21.52
CA SER A 96 20.68 -33.05 22.61
C SER A 96 20.14 -34.43 22.22
N ASN A 97 20.96 -35.18 21.48
CA ASN A 97 21.01 -36.64 21.34
C ASN A 97 19.78 -37.45 21.80
N VAL A 98 18.72 -37.48 20.99
CA VAL A 98 17.70 -38.55 21.08
C VAL A 98 17.91 -39.49 19.90
N THR A 99 18.40 -40.69 20.17
CA THR A 99 18.57 -41.77 19.19
C THR A 99 17.23 -42.49 19.00
N PHE A 100 16.61 -42.32 17.83
CA PHE A 100 15.38 -43.05 17.48
C PHE A 100 15.73 -44.49 17.08
N LYS A 101 15.02 -45.47 17.63
CA LYS A 101 15.21 -46.89 17.31
C LYS A 101 14.16 -47.36 16.31
N LYS A 102 14.47 -48.45 15.59
CA LYS A 102 13.59 -49.05 14.59
C LYS A 102 12.28 -49.51 15.26
N GLY A 103 11.19 -48.80 15.00
CA GLY A 103 9.88 -49.00 15.62
C GLY A 103 9.21 -47.72 16.12
N ASP A 104 9.97 -46.63 16.25
CA ASP A 104 9.44 -45.36 16.71
C ASP A 104 8.63 -44.65 15.61
N GLN A 105 7.37 -44.27 15.91
CA GLN A 105 6.56 -43.46 15.00
C GLN A 105 7.00 -41.99 15.08
N VAL A 106 7.72 -41.52 14.07
CA VAL A 106 8.15 -40.13 13.95
C VAL A 106 7.14 -39.36 13.09
N LEU A 107 6.50 -38.33 13.66
CA LEU A 107 5.65 -37.41 12.89
C LEU A 107 6.53 -36.55 11.98
N LEU A 108 6.68 -36.97 10.72
CA LEU A 108 7.28 -36.18 9.66
C LEU A 108 6.24 -35.18 9.13
N ALA A 109 6.33 -33.93 9.56
CA ALA A 109 5.55 -32.85 8.95
C ALA A 109 6.12 -32.56 7.54
N THR A 110 5.48 -33.09 6.51
CA THR A 110 5.77 -32.75 5.11
C THR A 110 5.33 -31.31 4.82
N ARG A 111 6.27 -30.52 4.30
CA ARG A 111 6.06 -29.14 3.89
C ARG A 111 5.51 -29.15 2.47
N ASN A 112 4.19 -29.03 2.31
CA ASN A 112 3.60 -28.85 0.98
C ASN A 112 3.97 -27.44 0.48
N LEU A 113 4.78 -27.40 -0.58
CA LEU A 113 5.00 -26.23 -1.42
C LEU A 113 4.06 -26.35 -2.62
N LEU A 114 2.99 -25.56 -2.60
CA LEU A 114 2.31 -25.03 -3.78
C LEU A 114 1.91 -23.58 -3.45
#